data_AF-A4J372-F1
#
_entry.id   AF-A4J372-F1
#
_cell.length_a   1.000
_cell.length_b   1.000
_cell.length_c   1.000
_cell.angle_alpha   90.00
_cell.angle_beta   90.00
_cell.angle_gamma   90.00
#
_symmetry.space_group_name_H-M   'P 1'
#
loop_
_entity.id
_entity.type
_entity.pdbx_description
1 polymer ?
#
loop_
_entity_poly.entity_id
_entity_poly.type
_entity_poly.pdbx_seq_one_letter_code
_entity_poly.pdbx_strand_id
1 'polypeptide(L)'
;MAKLKTIYRQVDQLFSMSRSFGQKKKALREVGQLDAAIPGSMTYDIYRGACMRFAEDLAEKRGTNKFQICSITPEEVRNFLERLKLTRRPETVHQYSSALSKLEDMTNKRFGKVSWEIDKLDRPRRSREDVTKQRGPAYTPEEANKLIHELRVINPKAADAMEFIRATGCRAESVFGVVRKKGGKVVTDGITVEKVKAYRDFDKVVTPERIDLVRGTVKLIEKGGKVREVTYDRQYQGLMERLVREKPHGKIFAEMKQQTVYCQISVIASKSSFQGRGFHGMRKTFAVHRHKEYVNRLRELIETKDWQKLSKEFPVSGQKARRICESPVDRVVDIVARMRLTTDLGHNRVEVTYRYVPREKG
;
A
#
# COMPACT_ATOMS: atom_id res chain seq x y z
N MET A 1 1.76 23.72 -43.03
CA MET A 1 1.49 22.40 -42.40
C MET A 1 2.11 22.38 -41.00
N ALA A 2 1.33 22.10 -39.95
CA ALA A 2 1.90 21.96 -38.60
C ALA A 2 2.76 20.68 -38.55
N LYS A 3 4.03 20.78 -38.09
CA LYS A 3 4.89 19.60 -37.91
C LYS A 3 4.21 18.61 -36.96
N LEU A 4 3.88 17.41 -37.45
CA LEU A 4 3.37 16.32 -36.61
C LEU A 4 4.35 16.06 -35.46
N LYS A 5 3.87 16.24 -34.23
CA LYS A 5 4.62 15.86 -33.03
C LYS A 5 4.68 14.35 -32.95
N THR A 6 5.78 13.80 -32.42
CA THR A 6 5.86 12.37 -32.13
C THR A 6 4.84 11.97 -31.07
N ILE A 7 4.40 10.71 -31.08
CA ILE A 7 3.49 10.17 -30.07
C ILE A 7 4.09 10.32 -28.66
N TYR A 8 5.40 10.12 -28.52
CA TYR A 8 6.14 10.32 -27.26
C TYR A 8 5.97 11.72 -26.70
N ARG A 9 6.10 12.75 -27.55
CA ARG A 9 5.94 14.14 -27.13
C ARG A 9 4.49 14.46 -26.76
N GLN A 10 3.51 13.86 -27.45
CA GLN A 10 2.09 14.04 -27.11
C GLN A 10 1.75 13.42 -25.75
N VAL A 11 2.20 12.19 -25.49
CA VAL A 11 2.04 11.53 -24.18
C VAL A 11 2.72 12.36 -23.08
N ASP A 12 3.97 12.78 -23.29
CA ASP A 12 4.69 13.56 -22.28
C ASP A 12 4.05 14.92 -22.01
N GLN A 13 3.53 15.57 -23.06
CA GLN A 13 2.77 16.82 -22.93
C GLN A 13 1.49 16.62 -22.10
N LEU A 14 0.70 15.56 -22.37
CA LEU A 14 -0.51 15.26 -21.59
C LEU A 14 -0.19 14.96 -20.13
N PHE A 15 0.87 14.19 -19.86
CA PHE A 15 1.30 13.94 -18.48
C PHE A 15 1.77 15.22 -17.80
N SER A 16 2.61 16.03 -18.44
CA SER A 16 3.06 17.32 -17.89
C SER A 16 1.87 18.21 -17.50
N MET A 17 0.81 18.22 -18.31
CA MET A 17 -0.42 18.98 -18.04
C MET A 17 -1.31 18.37 -16.95
N SER A 18 -1.27 17.05 -16.73
CA SER A 18 -2.06 16.38 -15.67
C SER A 18 -1.43 16.45 -14.29
N ARG A 19 -0.21 16.98 -14.20
CA ARG A 19 0.54 17.04 -12.95
C ARG A 19 -0.11 18.01 -11.96
N SER A 20 -0.65 17.48 -10.86
CA SER A 20 -1.30 18.29 -9.80
C SER A 20 -0.78 17.92 -8.41
N PHE A 21 0.54 17.79 -8.27
CA PHE A 21 1.17 17.27 -7.06
C PHE A 21 0.85 18.12 -5.82
N GLY A 22 0.49 17.45 -4.74
CA GLY A 22 0.16 18.09 -3.46
C GLY A 22 -1.29 18.56 -3.33
N GLN A 23 -2.06 18.62 -4.43
CA GLN A 23 -3.49 18.92 -4.35
C GLN A 23 -4.27 17.73 -3.79
N LYS A 24 -5.24 18.01 -2.92
CA LYS A 24 -6.13 16.99 -2.35
C LYS A 24 -7.10 16.51 -3.44
N LYS A 25 -7.31 15.20 -3.55
CA LYS A 25 -8.30 14.62 -4.48
C LYS A 25 -9.71 15.21 -4.34
N LYS A 26 -10.10 15.59 -3.11
CA LYS A 26 -11.40 16.21 -2.83
C LYS A 26 -11.54 17.56 -3.55
N ALA A 27 -10.54 18.43 -3.41
CA ALA A 27 -10.50 19.73 -4.07
C ALA A 27 -10.55 19.59 -5.61
N LEU A 28 -9.76 18.67 -6.18
CA LEU A 28 -9.78 18.37 -7.62
C LEU A 28 -11.14 17.87 -8.11
N ARG A 29 -11.89 17.15 -7.27
CA ARG A 29 -13.24 16.67 -7.59
C ARG A 29 -14.25 17.82 -7.57
N GLU A 30 -14.17 18.69 -6.58
CA GLU A 30 -15.06 19.85 -6.43
C GLU A 30 -14.98 20.79 -7.64
N VAL A 31 -13.80 20.92 -8.26
CA VAL A 31 -13.60 21.74 -9.47
C VAL A 31 -13.72 20.96 -10.79
N GLY A 32 -14.16 19.69 -10.76
CA GLY A 32 -14.35 18.87 -11.97
C GLY A 32 -13.06 18.55 -12.75
N GLN A 33 -11.89 18.61 -12.11
CA GLN A 33 -10.59 18.42 -12.77
C GLN A 33 -9.94 17.06 -12.47
N LEU A 34 -10.51 16.27 -11.54
CA LEU A 34 -9.92 15.02 -11.08
C LEU A 34 -9.63 14.02 -12.22
N ASP A 35 -10.48 13.97 -13.23
CA ASP A 35 -10.40 13.00 -14.33
C ASP A 35 -9.22 13.25 -15.27
N ALA A 36 -8.68 14.47 -15.30
CA ALA A 36 -7.44 14.78 -16.01
C ALA A 36 -6.24 15.04 -15.09
N ALA A 37 -6.42 15.03 -13.76
CA ALA A 37 -5.37 15.33 -12.80
C ALA A 37 -4.76 14.06 -12.16
N ILE A 38 -3.45 14.09 -11.91
CA ILE A 38 -2.70 13.07 -11.18
C ILE A 38 -1.99 13.75 -9.98
N PRO A 39 -2.58 13.68 -8.77
CA PRO A 39 -2.03 14.37 -7.61
C PRO A 39 -0.89 13.61 -6.91
N GLY A 40 -0.74 12.31 -7.18
CA GLY A 40 0.27 11.46 -6.57
C GLY A 40 1.47 11.26 -7.48
N SER A 41 2.68 11.62 -7.01
CA SER A 41 3.90 11.49 -7.80
C SER A 41 4.23 10.06 -8.20
N MET A 42 4.05 9.09 -7.30
CA MET A 42 4.30 7.68 -7.63
C MET A 42 3.32 7.18 -8.69
N THR A 43 2.04 7.54 -8.58
CA THR A 43 1.03 7.20 -9.58
C THR A 43 1.35 7.85 -10.92
N TYR A 44 1.82 9.09 -10.92
CA TYR A 44 2.29 9.79 -12.12
C TYR A 44 3.42 9.04 -12.81
N ASP A 45 4.50 8.73 -12.08
CA ASP A 45 5.68 8.06 -12.65
C ASP A 45 5.27 6.68 -13.23
N ILE A 46 4.41 5.95 -12.51
CA ILE A 46 3.89 4.65 -12.94
C ILE A 46 3.03 4.77 -14.21
N TYR A 47 2.07 5.70 -14.22
CA TYR A 47 1.15 5.85 -15.35
C TYR A 47 1.87 6.38 -16.58
N ARG A 48 2.74 7.38 -16.42
CA ARG A 48 3.58 7.89 -17.50
C ARG A 48 4.46 6.80 -18.08
N GLY A 49 5.14 6.01 -17.24
CA GLY A 49 5.96 4.89 -17.71
C GLY A 49 5.16 3.81 -18.45
N ALA A 50 3.94 3.50 -18.00
CA ALA A 50 3.05 2.56 -18.69
C ALA A 50 2.61 3.09 -20.06
N CYS A 51 2.23 4.37 -20.14
CA CYS A 51 1.78 5.01 -21.38
C CYS A 51 2.92 5.24 -22.38
N MET A 52 4.13 5.51 -21.90
CA MET A 52 5.31 5.61 -22.76
C MET A 52 5.64 4.27 -23.42
N ARG A 53 5.59 3.16 -22.66
CA ARG A 53 5.79 1.82 -23.24
C ARG A 53 4.70 1.42 -24.23
N PHE A 54 3.46 1.86 -24.00
CA PHE A 54 2.40 1.70 -24.99
C PHE A 54 2.71 2.49 -26.27
N ALA A 55 3.15 3.74 -26.15
CA ALA A 55 3.55 4.55 -27.29
C ALA A 55 4.74 3.96 -28.06
N GLU A 56 5.69 3.34 -27.36
CA GLU A 56 6.84 2.63 -27.96
C GLU A 56 6.37 1.42 -28.78
N ASP A 57 5.51 0.57 -28.19
CA ASP A 57 4.92 -0.58 -28.88
C ASP A 57 4.12 -0.16 -30.13
N LEU A 58 3.32 0.92 -30.05
CA LEU A 58 2.61 1.43 -31.22
C LEU A 58 3.54 1.97 -32.30
N ALA A 59 4.60 2.70 -31.92
CA ALA A 59 5.55 3.24 -32.87
C ALA A 59 6.30 2.14 -33.62
N GLU A 60 6.65 1.06 -32.91
CA GLU A 60 7.22 -0.15 -33.50
C GLU A 60 6.23 -0.80 -34.48
N LYS A 61 4.97 -1.02 -34.07
CA LYS A 61 3.94 -1.66 -34.93
C LYS A 61 3.56 -0.85 -36.16
N ARG A 62 3.57 0.48 -36.06
CA ARG A 62 3.28 1.37 -37.19
C ARG A 62 4.53 1.67 -38.04
N GLY A 63 5.72 1.25 -37.63
CA GLY A 63 6.98 1.61 -38.30
C GLY A 63 7.31 3.11 -38.25
N THR A 64 6.61 3.88 -37.42
CA THR A 64 6.79 5.33 -37.29
C THR A 64 6.29 5.81 -35.93
N ASN A 65 6.97 6.81 -35.36
CA ASN A 65 6.52 7.50 -34.14
C ASN A 65 5.76 8.80 -34.44
N LYS A 66 5.57 9.17 -35.71
CA LYS A 66 4.93 10.42 -36.15
C LYS A 66 3.47 10.20 -36.49
N PHE A 67 2.64 10.01 -35.46
CA PHE A 67 1.19 9.94 -35.60
C PHE A 67 0.49 10.64 -34.43
N GLN A 68 -0.76 11.06 -34.64
CA GLN A 68 -1.55 11.73 -33.61
C GLN A 68 -2.08 10.72 -32.58
N ILE A 69 -2.11 11.10 -31.31
CA ILE A 69 -2.71 10.26 -30.26
C ILE A 69 -4.20 9.99 -30.52
N CYS A 70 -4.90 10.92 -31.18
CA CYS A 70 -6.30 10.75 -31.58
C CYS A 70 -6.51 9.70 -32.67
N SER A 71 -5.45 9.27 -33.40
CA SER A 71 -5.56 8.23 -34.41
C SER A 71 -5.34 6.82 -33.87
N ILE A 72 -5.18 6.66 -32.56
CA ILE A 72 -5.09 5.36 -31.90
C ILE A 72 -6.48 4.72 -31.86
N THR A 73 -6.56 3.47 -32.31
CA THR A 73 -7.79 2.68 -32.38
C THR A 73 -8.01 1.84 -31.12
N PRO A 74 -9.28 1.45 -30.79
CA PRO A 74 -9.56 0.48 -29.74
C PRO A 74 -8.81 -0.84 -29.92
N GLU A 75 -8.66 -1.28 -31.17
CA GLU A 75 -8.03 -2.55 -31.52
C GLU A 75 -6.53 -2.55 -31.19
N GLU A 76 -5.84 -1.44 -31.41
CA GLU A 76 -4.43 -1.29 -31.02
C GLU A 76 -4.24 -1.33 -29.50
N VAL A 77 -5.15 -0.70 -28.75
CA VAL A 77 -5.16 -0.74 -27.27
C VAL A 77 -5.43 -2.16 -26.76
N ARG A 78 -6.41 -2.84 -27.35
CA ARG A 78 -6.74 -4.25 -27.07
C ARG A 78 -5.53 -5.14 -27.30
N ASN A 79 -4.94 -5.08 -28.50
CA ASN A 79 -3.81 -5.90 -28.89
C ASN A 79 -2.59 -5.72 -27.98
N PHE A 80 -2.32 -4.48 -27.56
CA PHE A 80 -1.27 -4.21 -26.59
C PHE A 80 -1.55 -4.86 -25.22
N LEU A 81 -2.77 -4.73 -24.71
CA LEU A 81 -3.16 -5.32 -23.42
C LEU A 81 -3.17 -6.85 -23.47
N GLU A 82 -3.61 -7.47 -24.57
CA GLU A 82 -3.53 -8.92 -24.77
C GLU A 82 -2.08 -9.43 -24.75
N ARG A 83 -1.15 -8.75 -25.45
CA ARG A 83 0.28 -9.07 -25.38
C ARG A 83 0.85 -8.94 -23.96
N LEU A 84 0.40 -7.92 -23.21
CA LEU A 84 0.80 -7.76 -21.82
C LEU A 84 0.29 -8.90 -20.93
N LYS A 85 -0.91 -9.43 -21.16
CA LYS A 85 -1.43 -10.58 -20.40
C LYS A 85 -0.55 -11.82 -20.53
N LEU A 86 0.04 -12.04 -21.70
CA LEU A 86 0.90 -13.19 -21.96
C LEU A 86 2.22 -13.14 -21.18
N THR A 87 2.72 -11.94 -20.89
CA THR A 87 4.08 -11.74 -20.33
C THR A 87 4.08 -11.15 -18.93
N ARG A 88 2.96 -10.59 -18.47
CA ARG A 88 2.86 -9.86 -17.20
C ARG A 88 1.73 -10.40 -16.33
N ARG A 89 1.92 -10.23 -15.03
CA ARG A 89 0.93 -10.60 -14.01
C ARG A 89 -0.35 -9.77 -14.14
N PRO A 90 -1.50 -10.31 -13.70
CA PRO A 90 -2.78 -9.62 -13.74
C PRO A 90 -2.73 -8.19 -13.18
N GLU A 91 -2.10 -7.95 -12.02
CA GLU A 91 -2.03 -6.62 -11.40
C GLU A 91 -1.35 -5.60 -12.30
N THR A 92 -0.30 -6.01 -13.01
CA THR A 92 0.39 -5.18 -13.97
C THR A 92 -0.55 -4.83 -15.12
N VAL A 93 -1.27 -5.80 -15.69
CA VAL A 93 -2.26 -5.55 -16.75
C VAL A 93 -3.33 -4.57 -16.27
N HIS A 94 -3.87 -4.75 -15.06
CA HIS A 94 -4.83 -3.82 -14.45
C HIS A 94 -4.27 -2.40 -14.28
N GLN A 95 -2.99 -2.28 -13.92
CA GLN A 95 -2.31 -1.00 -13.79
C GLN A 95 -2.15 -0.31 -15.14
N TYR A 96 -1.77 -1.04 -16.20
CA TYR A 96 -1.68 -0.49 -17.55
C TYR A 96 -3.05 -0.07 -18.06
N SER A 97 -4.07 -0.91 -17.91
CA SER A 97 -5.44 -0.56 -18.28
C SER A 97 -5.90 0.72 -17.58
N SER A 98 -5.63 0.88 -16.28
CA SER A 98 -5.95 2.12 -15.55
C SER A 98 -5.16 3.34 -16.05
N ALA A 99 -3.89 3.16 -16.43
CA ALA A 99 -3.06 4.22 -16.98
C ALA A 99 -3.53 4.64 -18.38
N LEU A 100 -3.94 3.69 -19.21
CA LEU A 100 -4.47 3.94 -20.55
C LEU A 100 -5.84 4.62 -20.49
N SER A 101 -6.74 4.23 -19.59
CA SER A 101 -7.99 4.96 -19.37
C SER A 101 -7.71 6.41 -18.96
N LYS A 102 -6.71 6.63 -18.10
CA LYS A 102 -6.30 7.99 -17.73
C LYS A 102 -5.76 8.77 -18.93
N LEU A 103 -4.99 8.13 -19.82
CA LEU A 103 -4.49 8.74 -21.05
C LEU A 103 -5.62 9.07 -22.02
N GLU A 104 -6.64 8.22 -22.11
CA GLU A 104 -7.88 8.46 -22.86
C GLU A 104 -8.60 9.70 -22.34
N ASP A 105 -8.83 9.79 -21.02
CA ASP A 105 -9.47 10.94 -20.37
C ASP A 105 -8.72 12.26 -20.67
N MET A 106 -7.38 12.22 -20.57
CA MET A 106 -6.53 13.37 -20.87
C MET A 106 -6.59 13.76 -22.36
N THR A 107 -6.66 12.78 -23.25
CA THR A 107 -6.78 12.98 -24.70
C THR A 107 -8.14 13.61 -25.03
N ASN A 108 -9.22 13.04 -24.50
CA ASN A 108 -10.59 13.52 -24.63
C ASN A 108 -10.73 14.98 -24.21
N LYS A 109 -10.13 15.34 -23.07
CA LYS A 109 -10.15 16.71 -22.57
C LYS A 109 -9.41 17.71 -23.46
N ARG A 110 -8.38 17.28 -24.20
CA ARG A 110 -7.44 18.21 -24.86
C ARG A 110 -7.53 18.23 -26.37
N PHE A 111 -7.78 17.10 -27.00
CA PHE A 111 -7.65 16.93 -28.45
C PHE A 111 -8.94 16.47 -29.14
N GLY A 112 -10.01 16.22 -28.37
CA GLY A 112 -11.31 15.77 -28.89
C GLY A 112 -11.60 14.31 -28.53
N LYS A 113 -12.82 13.85 -28.85
CA LYS A 113 -13.38 12.58 -28.38
C LYS A 113 -12.75 11.38 -29.10
N VAL A 114 -11.99 10.60 -28.35
CA VAL A 114 -11.59 9.22 -28.63
C VAL A 114 -12.40 8.26 -27.75
N SER A 115 -12.56 7.04 -28.22
CA SER A 115 -13.09 5.93 -27.42
C SER A 115 -12.18 4.73 -27.69
N TRP A 116 -11.45 4.29 -26.68
CA TRP A 116 -10.54 3.16 -26.74
C TRP A 116 -11.12 1.89 -26.12
N GLU A 117 -12.35 1.97 -25.59
CA GLU A 117 -13.14 0.83 -25.08
C GLU A 117 -12.42 -0.01 -24.01
N ILE A 118 -11.58 0.62 -23.19
CA ILE A 118 -10.72 -0.05 -22.20
C ILE A 118 -11.53 -0.73 -21.08
N ASP A 119 -12.75 -0.26 -20.85
CA ASP A 119 -13.72 -0.82 -19.91
C ASP A 119 -14.34 -2.13 -20.43
N LYS A 120 -14.47 -2.28 -21.75
CA LYS A 120 -15.00 -3.50 -22.39
C LYS A 120 -13.98 -4.64 -22.48
N LEU A 121 -12.71 -4.35 -22.24
CA LEU A 121 -11.65 -5.36 -22.31
C LEU A 121 -11.72 -6.31 -21.12
N ASP A 122 -11.72 -7.62 -21.40
CA ASP A 122 -11.65 -8.63 -20.35
C ASP A 122 -10.34 -8.46 -19.58
N ARG A 123 -10.43 -8.13 -18.29
CA ARG A 123 -9.26 -7.96 -17.44
C ARG A 123 -9.00 -9.29 -16.75
N PRO A 124 -7.74 -9.78 -16.73
CA PRO A 124 -7.44 -11.03 -16.06
C PRO A 124 -7.97 -10.99 -14.63
N ARG A 125 -8.75 -12.02 -14.27
CA ARG A 125 -9.31 -12.13 -12.93
C ARG A 125 -8.15 -12.21 -11.95
N ARG A 126 -8.23 -11.40 -10.89
CA ARG A 126 -7.27 -11.52 -9.79
C ARG A 126 -7.69 -12.73 -8.97
N SER A 127 -6.97 -13.84 -9.06
CA SER A 127 -7.17 -14.91 -8.08
C SER A 127 -6.72 -14.40 -6.71
N ARG A 128 -7.39 -14.85 -5.65
CA ARG A 128 -7.01 -14.46 -4.27
C ARG A 128 -5.62 -14.97 -3.91
N GLU A 129 -5.21 -16.09 -4.48
CA GLU A 129 -3.94 -16.78 -4.24
C GLU A 129 -2.74 -16.05 -4.87
N ASP A 130 -2.93 -15.41 -6.03
CA ASP A 130 -1.87 -14.65 -6.72
C ASP A 130 -1.41 -13.43 -5.93
N VAL A 131 -2.34 -12.76 -5.23
CA VAL A 131 -2.04 -11.57 -4.43
C VAL A 131 -1.22 -11.92 -3.19
N THR A 132 -1.43 -13.09 -2.61
CA THR A 132 -0.63 -13.60 -1.48
C THR A 132 0.79 -13.97 -1.90
N LYS A 133 0.98 -14.60 -3.08
CA LYS A 133 2.30 -14.88 -3.66
C LYS A 133 3.10 -13.60 -3.93
N GLN A 134 2.44 -12.51 -4.32
CA GLN A 134 3.09 -11.24 -4.70
C GLN A 134 3.92 -10.58 -3.60
N ARG A 135 3.59 -10.79 -2.32
CA ARG A 135 4.23 -10.09 -1.19
C ARG A 135 4.88 -11.04 -0.17
N GLY A 136 5.06 -12.30 -0.54
CA GLY A 136 5.54 -13.38 0.33
C GLY A 136 4.60 -13.69 1.50
N PRO A 137 4.76 -14.81 2.21
CA PRO A 137 4.00 -15.14 3.40
C PRO A 137 4.36 -14.21 4.58
N ALA A 138 3.77 -14.43 5.76
CA ALA A 138 4.32 -13.90 7.00
C ALA A 138 5.72 -14.50 7.25
N TYR A 139 6.55 -13.85 8.05
CA TYR A 139 7.69 -14.54 8.67
C TYR A 139 7.18 -15.53 9.71
N THR A 140 7.80 -16.71 9.78
CA THR A 140 7.65 -17.58 10.95
C THR A 140 8.24 -16.88 12.19
N PRO A 141 7.89 -17.31 13.41
CA PRO A 141 8.51 -16.76 14.62
C PRO A 141 10.05 -16.84 14.59
N GLU A 142 10.60 -17.94 14.09
CA GLU A 142 12.04 -18.19 14.00
C GLU A 142 12.69 -17.27 12.97
N GLU A 143 12.13 -17.18 11.75
CA GLU A 143 12.61 -16.25 10.72
C GLU A 143 12.56 -14.80 11.23
N ALA A 144 11.49 -14.42 11.92
CA ALA A 144 11.30 -13.08 12.46
C ALA A 144 12.31 -12.76 13.57
N ASN A 145 12.51 -13.68 14.52
CA ASN A 145 13.46 -13.54 15.62
C ASN A 145 14.90 -13.45 15.08
N LYS A 146 15.28 -14.36 14.18
CA LYS A 146 16.60 -14.38 13.55
C LYS A 146 16.88 -13.10 12.80
N LEU A 147 15.93 -12.63 11.98
CA LEU A 147 16.06 -11.38 11.24
C LEU A 147 16.25 -10.17 12.17
N ILE A 148 15.45 -10.07 13.24
CA ILE A 148 15.57 -8.97 14.22
C ILE A 148 16.90 -9.04 14.95
N HIS A 149 17.33 -10.24 15.37
CA HIS A 149 18.59 -10.45 16.07
C HIS A 149 19.80 -10.04 15.20
N GLU A 150 19.90 -10.56 13.98
CA GLU A 150 20.99 -10.21 13.06
C GLU A 150 20.96 -8.73 12.68
N LEU A 151 19.77 -8.16 12.48
CA LEU A 151 19.64 -6.73 12.20
C LEU A 151 20.06 -5.88 13.39
N ARG A 152 19.87 -6.36 14.63
CA ARG A 152 20.24 -5.62 15.85
C ARG A 152 21.75 -5.47 15.96
N VAL A 153 22.54 -6.44 15.49
CA VAL A 153 24.00 -6.36 15.45
C VAL A 153 24.48 -5.28 14.47
N ILE A 154 23.82 -5.14 13.32
CA ILE A 154 24.24 -4.22 12.25
C ILE A 154 23.66 -2.81 12.44
N ASN A 155 22.40 -2.74 12.87
CA ASN A 155 21.62 -1.52 12.96
C ASN A 155 20.52 -1.67 14.03
N PRO A 156 20.85 -1.43 15.32
CA PRO A 156 19.92 -1.59 16.44
C PRO A 156 18.58 -0.87 16.25
N LYS A 157 18.60 0.35 15.70
CA LYS A 157 17.41 1.16 15.46
C LYS A 157 16.50 0.57 14.38
N ALA A 158 17.07 -0.09 13.37
CA ALA A 158 16.31 -0.80 12.35
C ALA A 158 15.67 -2.09 12.91
N ALA A 159 16.36 -2.79 13.79
CA ALA A 159 15.80 -3.93 14.52
C ALA A 159 14.61 -3.50 15.39
N ASP A 160 14.76 -2.41 16.15
CA ASP A 160 13.67 -1.83 16.95
C ASP A 160 12.47 -1.41 16.09
N ALA A 161 12.71 -0.87 14.90
CA ALA A 161 11.63 -0.56 13.96
C ALA A 161 10.91 -1.82 13.41
N MET A 162 11.65 -2.90 13.13
CA MET A 162 11.03 -4.16 12.71
C MET A 162 10.21 -4.79 13.83
N GLU A 163 10.74 -4.77 15.05
CA GLU A 163 10.07 -5.27 16.24
C GLU A 163 8.83 -4.44 16.57
N PHE A 164 8.91 -3.12 16.44
CA PHE A 164 7.76 -2.22 16.59
C PHE A 164 6.66 -2.48 15.55
N ILE A 165 7.02 -2.75 14.29
CA ILE A 165 6.04 -3.14 13.25
C ILE A 165 5.43 -4.50 13.58
N ARG A 166 6.22 -5.44 14.09
CA ARG A 166 5.73 -6.75 14.54
C ARG A 166 4.78 -6.62 15.74
N ALA A 167 5.00 -5.66 16.64
CA ALA A 167 4.16 -5.42 17.80
C ALA A 167 2.83 -4.70 17.49
N THR A 168 2.81 -3.87 16.44
CA THR A 168 1.70 -2.93 16.18
C THR A 168 0.98 -3.12 14.84
N GLY A 169 1.55 -3.91 13.93
CA GLY A 169 1.05 -4.05 12.57
C GLY A 169 1.03 -2.74 11.78
N CYS A 170 1.80 -1.73 12.19
CA CYS A 170 1.80 -0.43 11.53
C CYS A 170 2.35 -0.49 10.09
N ARG A 171 2.19 0.59 9.33
CA ARG A 171 2.74 0.70 7.96
C ARG A 171 4.20 1.13 8.06
N ALA A 172 5.02 0.80 7.05
CA ALA A 172 6.40 1.29 6.99
C ALA A 172 6.44 2.83 7.02
N GLU A 173 5.44 3.47 6.42
CA GLU A 173 5.27 4.92 6.42
C GLU A 173 5.04 5.51 7.84
N SER A 174 4.55 4.71 8.80
CA SER A 174 4.42 5.10 10.21
C SER A 174 5.76 5.05 10.97
N VAL A 175 6.80 4.50 10.35
CA VAL A 175 8.17 4.42 10.89
C VAL A 175 9.09 5.37 10.11
N PHE A 176 9.10 5.27 8.78
CA PHE A 176 10.06 5.97 7.92
C PHE A 176 9.53 7.27 7.32
N GLY A 177 8.24 7.58 7.48
CA GLY A 177 7.59 8.67 6.79
C GLY A 177 7.30 8.37 5.32
N VAL A 178 6.79 9.35 4.60
CA VAL A 178 6.37 9.25 3.20
C VAL A 178 7.24 10.16 2.36
N VAL A 179 7.87 9.62 1.32
CA VAL A 179 8.53 10.47 0.31
C VAL A 179 7.45 11.15 -0.53
N ARG A 180 7.40 12.48 -0.46
CA ARG A 180 6.50 13.32 -1.25
C ARG A 180 7.31 14.18 -2.21
N LYS A 181 6.69 14.54 -3.33
CA LYS A 181 7.23 15.50 -4.29
C LYS A 181 6.45 16.81 -4.14
N LYS A 182 7.13 17.94 -3.93
CA LYS A 182 6.52 19.29 -3.99
C LYS A 182 6.97 19.95 -5.29
N GLY A 183 6.03 20.51 -6.03
CA GLY A 183 6.38 21.43 -7.13
C GLY A 183 7.00 22.69 -6.53
N GLY A 184 8.14 23.10 -7.05
CA GLY A 184 8.79 24.37 -6.72
C GLY A 184 9.28 25.04 -8.00
N LYS A 185 9.24 26.37 -8.02
CA LYS A 185 9.91 27.18 -9.03
C LYS A 185 11.33 27.41 -8.55
N VAL A 186 12.32 27.02 -9.36
CA VAL A 186 13.74 27.33 -9.10
C VAL A 186 14.21 28.18 -10.26
N VAL A 187 14.74 29.36 -9.94
CA VAL A 187 15.36 30.23 -10.94
C VAL A 187 16.78 29.71 -11.16
N THR A 188 17.09 29.28 -12.38
CA THR A 188 18.45 28.95 -12.82
C THR A 188 18.76 29.89 -13.98
N ASP A 189 19.81 30.70 -13.87
CA ASP A 189 20.23 31.66 -14.92
C ASP A 189 19.12 32.61 -15.38
N GLY A 190 18.32 33.13 -14.44
CA GLY A 190 17.17 34.00 -14.75
C GLY A 190 15.94 33.28 -15.32
N ILE A 191 16.04 31.98 -15.63
CA ILE A 191 14.94 31.15 -16.13
C ILE A 191 14.28 30.44 -14.96
N THR A 192 12.98 30.69 -14.77
CA THR A 192 12.17 29.95 -13.81
C THR A 192 11.85 28.56 -14.34
N VAL A 193 12.49 27.53 -13.78
CA VAL A 193 12.23 26.13 -14.11
C VAL A 193 11.39 25.51 -12.99
N GLU A 194 10.30 24.82 -13.34
CA GLU A 194 9.58 23.99 -12.38
C GLU A 194 10.42 22.77 -12.01
N LYS A 195 11.14 22.83 -10.88
CA LYS A 195 11.83 21.67 -10.32
C LYS A 195 10.93 20.95 -9.32
N VAL A 196 10.98 19.62 -9.39
CA VAL A 196 10.30 18.76 -8.44
C VAL A 196 11.26 18.41 -7.33
N LYS A 197 11.08 18.96 -6.13
CA LYS A 197 11.89 18.59 -4.97
C LYS A 197 11.21 17.45 -4.23
N ALA A 198 11.90 16.31 -4.12
CA ALA A 198 11.50 15.25 -3.22
C ALA A 198 11.83 15.66 -1.77
N TYR A 199 10.89 15.45 -0.86
CA TYR A 199 11.09 15.63 0.57
C TYR A 199 10.41 14.47 1.31
N ARG A 200 10.78 14.28 2.57
CA ARG A 200 10.17 13.24 3.41
C ARG A 200 9.20 13.90 4.39
N ASP A 201 7.94 13.54 4.25
CA ASP A 201 6.87 13.90 5.16
C ASP A 201 6.87 12.90 6.32
N PHE A 202 6.95 13.42 7.54
CA PHE A 202 7.04 12.64 8.76
C PHE A 202 5.82 12.80 9.67
N ASP A 203 4.73 13.42 9.20
CA ASP A 203 3.54 13.68 10.02
C ASP A 203 2.95 12.39 10.62
N LYS A 204 3.13 11.28 9.91
CA LYS A 204 2.64 9.96 10.30
C LYS A 204 3.60 9.15 11.14
N VAL A 205 4.85 9.59 11.28
CA VAL A 205 5.84 8.84 12.05
C VAL A 205 5.43 8.82 13.51
N VAL A 206 5.59 7.65 14.13
CA VAL A 206 5.30 7.47 15.56
C VAL A 206 6.19 8.38 16.40
N THR A 207 5.58 8.94 17.43
CA THR A 207 6.23 9.75 18.46
C THR A 207 5.96 9.12 19.83
N PRO A 208 6.76 9.42 20.85
CA PRO A 208 6.62 8.85 22.20
C PRO A 208 5.26 9.14 22.83
N GLU A 209 4.70 10.32 22.57
CA GLU A 209 3.41 10.76 23.11
C GLU A 209 2.24 9.94 22.53
N ARG A 210 2.49 9.16 21.47
CA ARG A 210 1.52 8.22 20.90
C ARG A 210 1.63 6.83 21.48
N ILE A 211 2.59 6.56 22.37
CA ILE A 211 2.79 5.29 23.05
C ILE A 211 2.28 5.44 24.49
N ASP A 212 1.17 4.77 24.79
CA ASP A 212 0.60 4.72 26.14
C ASP A 212 1.09 3.44 26.83
N LEU A 213 2.13 3.60 27.65
CA LEU A 213 2.78 2.50 28.37
C LEU A 213 1.87 1.86 29.42
N VAL A 214 0.92 2.61 29.96
CA VAL A 214 -0.02 2.15 31.00
C VAL A 214 -1.07 1.25 30.35
N ARG A 215 -1.75 1.77 29.32
CA ARG A 215 -2.80 1.05 28.60
C ARG A 215 -2.26 -0.02 27.66
N GLY A 216 -0.96 -0.02 27.37
CA GLY A 216 -0.34 -0.93 26.42
C GLY A 216 -0.83 -0.66 24.99
N THR A 217 -0.95 0.60 24.62
CA THR A 217 -1.50 1.00 23.30
C THR A 217 -0.63 1.98 22.54
N VAL A 218 -0.78 2.00 21.22
CA VAL A 218 -0.13 2.97 20.34
C VAL A 218 -1.15 3.62 19.39
N LYS A 219 -1.12 4.95 19.29
CA LYS A 219 -1.89 5.73 18.31
C LYS A 219 -1.12 5.85 16.99
N LEU A 220 -1.71 5.37 15.90
CA LEU A 220 -1.11 5.35 14.55
C LEU A 220 -1.92 6.23 13.59
N ILE A 221 -1.23 7.03 12.77
CA ILE A 221 -1.84 7.85 11.72
C ILE A 221 -1.78 7.12 10.38
N GLU A 222 -2.96 6.83 9.82
CA GLU A 222 -3.10 6.05 8.62
C GLU A 222 -3.31 6.90 7.35
N LYS A 223 -3.62 6.24 6.23
CA LYS A 223 -3.97 6.91 4.98
C LYS A 223 -5.22 7.77 5.18
N GLY A 224 -5.15 9.03 4.75
CA GLY A 224 -6.24 10.00 4.91
C GLY A 224 -6.29 10.71 6.26
N GLY A 225 -5.26 10.56 7.10
CA GLY A 225 -5.20 11.25 8.40
C GLY A 225 -6.02 10.58 9.50
N LYS A 226 -6.63 9.42 9.23
CA LYS A 226 -7.36 8.65 10.24
C LYS A 226 -6.40 8.18 11.33
N VAL A 227 -6.75 8.46 12.58
CA VAL A 227 -6.03 7.95 13.75
C VAL A 227 -6.70 6.66 14.19
N ARG A 228 -5.89 5.65 14.52
CA ARG A 228 -6.37 4.43 15.18
C ARG A 228 -5.48 4.10 16.37
N GLU A 229 -6.07 3.49 17.39
CA GLU A 229 -5.35 2.98 18.55
C GLU A 229 -5.18 1.45 18.39
N VAL A 230 -4.00 0.95 18.72
CA VAL A 230 -3.66 -0.48 18.64
C VAL A 230 -3.09 -0.93 19.97
N THR A 231 -3.64 -2.00 20.52
CA THR A 231 -3.05 -2.66 21.69
C THR A 231 -1.89 -3.54 21.24
N TYR A 232 -0.73 -3.39 21.88
CA TYR A 232 0.41 -4.28 21.70
C TYR A 232 0.49 -5.30 22.85
N ASP A 233 1.10 -6.45 22.61
CA ASP A 233 1.31 -7.48 23.63
C ASP A 233 2.34 -7.02 24.67
N ARG A 234 2.10 -7.33 25.95
CA ARG A 234 3.01 -7.03 27.07
C ARG A 234 4.43 -7.58 26.87
N GLN A 235 4.64 -8.62 26.07
CA GLN A 235 5.99 -9.06 25.69
C GLN A 235 6.83 -7.95 25.03
N TYR A 236 6.18 -6.96 24.41
CA TYR A 236 6.82 -5.79 23.79
C TYR A 236 6.93 -4.57 24.72
N GLN A 237 6.51 -4.68 25.99
CA GLN A 237 6.53 -3.55 26.93
C GLN A 237 7.94 -2.97 27.09
N GLY A 238 8.96 -3.80 27.26
CA GLY A 238 10.35 -3.35 27.39
C GLY A 238 10.89 -2.64 26.15
N LEU A 239 10.43 -3.02 24.94
CA LEU A 239 10.72 -2.28 23.71
C LEU A 239 10.08 -0.89 23.78
N MET A 240 8.79 -0.80 24.12
CA MET A 240 8.06 0.47 24.14
C MET A 240 8.63 1.45 25.17
N GLU A 241 8.95 0.96 26.37
CA GLU A 241 9.59 1.76 27.42
C GLU A 241 10.96 2.29 26.97
N ARG A 242 11.77 1.44 26.33
CA ARG A 242 13.06 1.85 25.77
C ARG A 242 12.89 2.95 24.72
N LEU A 243 11.95 2.78 23.78
CA LEU A 243 11.70 3.77 22.73
C LEU A 243 11.26 5.13 23.28
N VAL A 244 10.40 5.14 24.30
CA VAL A 244 9.94 6.38 24.96
C VAL A 244 11.07 7.03 25.75
N ARG A 245 11.87 6.24 26.48
CA ARG A 245 12.98 6.75 27.29
C ARG A 245 14.12 7.34 26.46
N GLU A 246 14.55 6.67 25.40
CA GLU A 246 15.70 7.08 24.59
C GLU A 246 15.42 8.28 23.68
N LYS A 247 14.16 8.48 23.31
CA LYS A 247 13.72 9.62 22.52
C LYS A 247 12.45 10.17 23.16
N PRO A 248 12.51 10.95 24.25
CA PRO A 248 11.31 11.43 24.94
C PRO A 248 10.48 12.43 24.12
N HIS A 249 11.08 13.03 23.08
CA HIS A 249 10.42 13.96 22.19
C HIS A 249 10.75 13.68 20.72
N GLY A 250 9.81 14.04 19.84
CA GLY A 250 10.00 14.01 18.40
C GLY A 250 9.73 12.65 17.75
N LYS A 251 10.32 12.42 16.58
CA LYS A 251 10.01 11.26 15.72
C LYS A 251 11.00 10.13 16.00
N ILE A 252 10.54 9.02 16.57
CA ILE A 252 11.38 7.92 17.08
C ILE A 252 12.34 7.40 15.99
N PHE A 253 11.85 7.22 14.76
CA PHE A 253 12.57 6.53 13.68
C PHE A 253 12.98 7.42 12.48
N ALA A 254 12.83 8.74 12.58
CA ALA A 254 12.91 9.64 11.41
C ALA A 254 14.26 9.64 10.65
N GLU A 255 15.36 9.34 11.34
CA GLU A 255 16.72 9.32 10.76
C GLU A 255 16.95 8.15 9.79
N MET A 256 16.11 7.12 9.82
CA MET A 256 16.35 5.91 9.04
C MET A 256 15.90 6.04 7.59
N LYS A 257 16.73 5.53 6.67
CA LYS A 257 16.36 5.40 5.25
C LYS A 257 15.75 4.02 5.00
N GLN A 258 14.45 4.00 4.66
CA GLN A 258 13.72 2.77 4.34
C GLN A 258 14.50 1.85 3.38
N GLN A 259 15.03 2.38 2.27
CA GLN A 259 15.78 1.61 1.27
C GLN A 259 17.01 0.91 1.86
N THR A 260 17.78 1.60 2.70
CA THR A 260 18.97 1.04 3.35
C THR A 260 18.59 -0.17 4.21
N VAL A 261 17.50 -0.05 4.99
CA VAL A 261 17.04 -1.17 5.82
C VAL A 261 16.49 -2.32 4.97
N TYR A 262 15.82 -2.06 3.85
CA TYR A 262 15.42 -3.12 2.92
C TYR A 262 16.62 -3.89 2.36
N CYS A 263 17.71 -3.20 2.00
CA CYS A 263 18.93 -3.86 1.56
C CYS A 263 19.51 -4.75 2.67
N GLN A 264 19.58 -4.25 3.91
CA GLN A 264 20.05 -5.01 5.07
C GLN A 264 19.20 -6.27 5.32
N ILE A 265 17.87 -6.14 5.29
CA ILE A 265 16.94 -7.27 5.41
C ILE A 265 17.17 -8.31 4.30
N SER A 266 17.37 -7.86 3.07
CA SER A 266 17.61 -8.76 1.92
C SER A 266 18.90 -9.56 2.11
N VAL A 267 19.98 -8.92 2.57
CA VAL A 267 21.27 -9.58 2.82
C VAL A 267 21.14 -10.61 3.95
N ILE A 268 20.54 -10.23 5.09
CA ILE A 268 20.33 -11.13 6.23
C ILE A 268 19.50 -12.35 5.82
N ALA A 269 18.37 -12.11 5.14
CA ALA A 269 17.47 -13.18 4.72
C ALA A 269 18.19 -14.16 3.77
N SER A 270 18.95 -13.64 2.81
CA SER A 270 19.75 -14.46 1.90
C SER A 270 20.79 -15.32 2.63
N LYS A 271 21.48 -14.77 3.63
CA LYS A 271 22.45 -15.53 4.45
C LYS A 271 21.77 -16.57 5.34
N SER A 272 20.52 -16.33 5.69
CA SER A 272 19.73 -17.18 6.58
C SER A 272 18.85 -18.21 5.86
N SER A 273 19.00 -18.36 4.54
CA SER A 273 18.23 -19.31 3.73
C SER A 273 16.71 -19.09 3.76
N PHE A 274 16.25 -17.84 3.91
CA PHE A 274 14.85 -17.49 3.74
C PHE A 274 14.66 -16.25 2.86
N GLN A 275 13.46 -16.06 2.32
CA GLN A 275 13.18 -14.91 1.46
C GLN A 275 12.94 -13.63 2.28
N GLY A 276 13.66 -12.56 1.97
CA GLY A 276 13.43 -11.23 2.53
C GLY A 276 12.07 -10.65 2.08
N ARG A 277 11.13 -10.49 3.02
CA ARG A 277 9.78 -9.96 2.80
C ARG A 277 9.61 -8.52 3.33
N GLY A 278 10.66 -7.96 3.92
CA GLY A 278 10.75 -6.59 4.43
C GLY A 278 9.73 -6.28 5.53
N PHE A 279 9.43 -5.00 5.71
CA PHE A 279 8.46 -4.53 6.71
C PHE A 279 7.03 -5.05 6.49
N HIS A 280 6.68 -5.34 5.23
CA HIS A 280 5.37 -5.91 4.94
C HIS A 280 5.26 -7.35 5.44
N GLY A 281 6.36 -8.13 5.38
CA GLY A 281 6.45 -9.45 5.99
C GLY A 281 6.19 -9.40 7.50
N MET A 282 6.83 -8.48 8.23
CA MET A 282 6.59 -8.31 9.67
C MET A 282 5.15 -7.89 10.00
N ARG A 283 4.56 -7.02 9.19
CA ARG A 283 3.15 -6.66 9.33
C ARG A 283 2.22 -7.87 9.10
N LYS A 284 2.58 -8.79 8.20
CA LYS A 284 1.86 -10.07 8.05
C LYS A 284 2.06 -10.98 9.26
N THR A 285 3.27 -11.04 9.82
CA THR A 285 3.54 -11.77 11.07
C THR A 285 2.68 -11.27 12.22
N PHE A 286 2.56 -9.95 12.42
CA PHE A 286 1.60 -9.37 13.35
C PHE A 286 0.18 -9.86 13.07
N ALA A 287 -0.27 -9.76 11.82
CA ALA A 287 -1.63 -10.10 11.45
C ALA A 287 -1.97 -11.59 11.68
N VAL A 288 -1.04 -12.51 11.37
CA VAL A 288 -1.20 -13.95 11.63
C VAL A 288 -1.27 -14.23 13.12
N HIS A 289 -0.34 -13.64 13.90
CA HIS A 289 -0.32 -13.82 15.35
C HIS A 289 -1.61 -13.28 16.00
N ARG A 290 -1.97 -12.04 15.68
CA ARG A 290 -3.14 -11.37 16.23
C ARG A 290 -4.46 -12.04 15.84
N HIS A 291 -4.53 -12.62 14.63
CA HIS A 291 -5.68 -13.44 14.23
C HIS A 291 -5.83 -14.67 15.12
N LYS A 292 -4.73 -15.40 15.38
CA LYS A 292 -4.74 -16.59 16.24
C LYS A 292 -5.21 -16.23 17.66
N GLU A 293 -4.73 -15.13 18.21
CA GLU A 293 -5.18 -14.63 19.51
C GLU A 293 -6.68 -14.34 19.55
N TYR A 294 -7.22 -13.68 18.51
CA TYR A 294 -8.65 -13.40 18.44
C TYR A 294 -9.51 -14.66 18.29
N VAL A 295 -9.06 -15.64 17.52
CA VAL A 295 -9.75 -16.94 17.42
C VAL A 295 -9.78 -17.62 18.78
N ASN A 296 -8.65 -17.67 19.48
CA ASN A 296 -8.56 -18.26 20.82
C ASN A 296 -9.45 -17.50 21.83
N ARG A 297 -9.41 -16.16 21.81
CA ARG A 297 -10.23 -15.32 22.68
C ARG A 297 -11.73 -15.50 22.42
N LEU A 298 -12.13 -15.62 21.15
CA LEU A 298 -13.52 -15.92 20.80
C LEU A 298 -13.93 -17.30 21.32
N ARG A 299 -13.08 -18.32 21.19
CA ARG A 299 -13.35 -19.68 21.71
C ARG A 299 -13.55 -19.67 23.23
N GLU A 300 -12.66 -19.00 23.97
CA GLU A 300 -12.79 -18.83 25.43
C GLU A 300 -14.13 -18.17 25.82
N LEU A 301 -14.53 -17.09 25.11
CA LEU A 301 -15.79 -16.40 25.36
C LEU A 301 -17.03 -17.24 24.98
N ILE A 302 -16.90 -18.10 23.96
CA ILE A 302 -17.95 -19.04 23.56
C ILE A 302 -18.11 -20.14 24.61
N GLU A 303 -17.00 -20.73 25.06
CA GLU A 303 -16.95 -21.79 26.07
C GLU A 303 -17.54 -21.32 27.41
N THR A 304 -17.21 -20.09 27.82
CA THR A 304 -17.75 -19.44 29.03
C THR A 304 -19.15 -18.85 28.84
N LYS A 305 -19.71 -18.89 27.61
CA LYS A 305 -20.99 -18.29 27.21
C LYS A 305 -21.11 -16.79 27.54
N ASP A 306 -19.97 -16.08 27.63
CA ASP A 306 -19.91 -14.64 27.92
C ASP A 306 -20.16 -13.80 26.65
N TRP A 307 -21.40 -13.84 26.17
CA TRP A 307 -21.82 -13.11 24.98
C TRP A 307 -21.76 -11.58 25.17
N GLN A 308 -21.86 -11.10 26.40
CA GLN A 308 -21.77 -9.67 26.71
C GLN A 308 -20.37 -9.16 26.40
N LYS A 309 -19.34 -9.82 26.94
CA LYS A 309 -17.95 -9.48 26.69
C LYS A 309 -17.56 -9.71 25.23
N LEU A 310 -18.08 -10.75 24.58
CA LEU A 310 -17.92 -10.96 23.14
C LEU A 310 -18.43 -9.77 22.33
N SER A 311 -19.66 -9.30 22.60
CA SER A 311 -20.23 -8.14 21.89
C SER A 311 -19.49 -6.82 22.15
N LYS A 312 -18.78 -6.71 23.28
CA LYS A 312 -17.97 -5.54 23.65
C LYS A 312 -16.59 -5.56 22.99
N GLU A 313 -15.94 -6.71 22.95
CA GLU A 313 -14.58 -6.85 22.42
C GLU A 313 -14.55 -6.93 20.87
N PHE A 314 -15.59 -7.54 20.28
CA PHE A 314 -15.67 -7.82 18.85
C PHE A 314 -16.80 -7.02 18.17
N PRO A 315 -16.65 -6.68 16.88
CA PRO A 315 -17.61 -5.85 16.15
C PRO A 315 -18.86 -6.66 15.73
N VAL A 316 -19.62 -7.17 16.71
CA VAL A 316 -20.87 -7.92 16.52
C VAL A 316 -21.96 -7.40 17.46
N SER A 317 -23.21 -7.43 17.02
CA SER A 317 -24.35 -7.08 17.89
C SER A 317 -24.53 -8.09 19.02
N GLY A 318 -25.17 -7.70 20.12
CA GLY A 318 -25.48 -8.60 21.23
C GLY A 318 -26.30 -9.82 20.81
N GLN A 319 -27.28 -9.65 19.91
CA GLN A 319 -28.05 -10.77 19.36
C GLN A 319 -27.17 -11.75 18.57
N LYS A 320 -26.23 -11.24 17.77
CA LYS A 320 -25.29 -12.08 17.03
C LYS A 320 -24.29 -12.77 17.96
N ALA A 321 -23.84 -12.10 19.01
CA ALA A 321 -22.97 -12.68 20.04
C ALA A 321 -23.63 -13.86 20.75
N ARG A 322 -24.91 -13.72 21.16
CA ARG A 322 -25.69 -14.81 21.76
C ARG A 322 -25.77 -16.03 20.83
N ARG A 323 -26.14 -15.82 19.56
CA ARG A 323 -26.22 -16.91 18.57
C ARG A 323 -24.86 -17.62 18.37
N ILE A 324 -23.76 -16.87 18.40
CA ILE A 324 -22.40 -17.44 18.28
C ILE A 324 -22.09 -18.34 19.49
N CYS A 325 -22.46 -17.93 20.70
CA CYS A 325 -22.27 -18.73 21.91
C CYS A 325 -23.19 -19.96 21.96
N GLU A 326 -24.41 -19.87 21.41
CA GLU A 326 -25.39 -20.97 21.37
C GLU A 326 -25.04 -22.03 20.31
N SER A 327 -24.58 -21.61 19.14
CA SER A 327 -24.26 -22.49 18.01
C SER A 327 -22.99 -22.00 17.31
N PRO A 328 -21.80 -22.33 17.85
CA PRO A 328 -20.55 -21.87 17.29
C PRO A 328 -20.26 -22.58 15.97
N VAL A 329 -20.01 -21.79 14.92
CA VAL A 329 -19.55 -22.28 13.62
C VAL A 329 -18.16 -21.69 13.38
N ASP A 330 -17.16 -22.54 13.11
CA ASP A 330 -15.76 -22.12 12.93
C ASP A 330 -15.62 -21.00 11.89
N ARG A 331 -16.39 -21.07 10.80
CA ARG A 331 -16.43 -20.03 9.78
C ARG A 331 -16.87 -18.67 10.33
N VAL A 332 -17.80 -18.64 11.28
CA VAL A 332 -18.26 -17.39 11.93
C VAL A 332 -17.18 -16.86 12.86
N VAL A 333 -16.51 -17.72 13.62
CA VAL A 333 -15.37 -17.36 14.48
C VAL A 333 -14.24 -16.72 13.64
N ASP A 334 -13.84 -17.36 12.53
CA ASP A 334 -12.84 -16.82 11.58
C ASP A 334 -13.25 -15.43 11.06
N ILE A 335 -14.51 -15.26 10.62
CA ILE A 335 -14.99 -13.98 10.09
C ILE A 335 -14.96 -12.89 11.16
N VAL A 336 -15.40 -13.17 12.39
CA VAL A 336 -15.43 -12.19 13.48
C VAL A 336 -14.01 -11.80 13.90
N ALA A 337 -13.10 -12.77 14.02
CA ALA A 337 -11.67 -12.51 14.28
C ALA A 337 -11.07 -11.60 13.19
N ARG A 338 -11.38 -11.87 11.92
CA ARG A 338 -10.91 -11.02 10.80
C ARG A 338 -11.53 -9.64 10.78
N MET A 339 -12.79 -9.48 11.19
CA MET A 339 -13.41 -8.16 11.31
C MET A 339 -12.67 -7.32 12.35
N ARG A 340 -12.33 -7.91 13.51
CA ARG A 340 -11.50 -7.23 14.51
C ARG A 340 -10.11 -6.89 13.97
N LEU A 341 -9.44 -7.86 13.35
CA LEU A 341 -8.12 -7.65 12.74
C LEU A 341 -8.12 -6.56 11.65
N THR A 342 -9.23 -6.41 10.91
CA THR A 342 -9.38 -5.37 9.89
C THR A 342 -9.25 -3.98 10.51
N THR A 343 -9.89 -3.76 11.67
CA THR A 343 -9.78 -2.54 12.47
C THR A 343 -8.36 -2.33 12.98
N ASP A 344 -7.77 -3.36 13.57
CA ASP A 344 -6.39 -3.37 14.09
C ASP A 344 -5.30 -3.32 13.00
N LEU A 345 -5.66 -3.39 11.72
CA LEU A 345 -4.76 -3.10 10.59
C LEU A 345 -5.08 -1.76 9.91
N GLY A 346 -6.14 -1.05 10.32
CA GLY A 346 -6.56 0.20 9.69
C GLY A 346 -7.03 0.01 8.24
N HIS A 347 -7.76 -1.08 7.98
CA HIS A 347 -8.45 -1.32 6.71
C HIS A 347 -9.96 -1.20 6.90
N ASN A 348 -10.71 -1.02 5.80
CA ASN A 348 -12.17 -0.92 5.83
C ASN A 348 -12.86 -2.15 5.22
N ARG A 349 -12.09 -3.20 4.87
CA ARG A 349 -12.59 -4.38 4.14
C ARG A 349 -11.96 -5.64 4.71
N VAL A 350 -12.81 -6.56 5.16
CA VAL A 350 -12.41 -7.88 5.68
C VAL A 350 -11.62 -8.66 4.64
N GLU A 351 -11.98 -8.51 3.35
CA GLU A 351 -11.29 -9.10 2.19
C GLU A 351 -9.78 -8.89 2.19
N VAL A 352 -9.34 -7.74 2.74
CA VAL A 352 -7.92 -7.40 2.79
C VAL A 352 -7.18 -8.30 3.77
N THR A 353 -7.82 -8.76 4.85
CA THR A 353 -7.20 -9.66 5.85
C THR A 353 -6.85 -11.03 5.29
N TYR A 354 -7.60 -11.52 4.30
CA TYR A 354 -7.26 -12.77 3.60
C TYR A 354 -5.92 -12.71 2.85
N ARG A 355 -5.40 -11.51 2.58
CA ARG A 355 -4.06 -11.33 2.01
C ARG A 355 -2.93 -11.42 3.04
N TYR A 356 -3.27 -11.27 4.32
CA TYR A 356 -2.34 -11.35 5.44
C TYR A 356 -2.39 -12.74 6.10
N VAL A 357 -3.61 -13.27 6.26
CA VAL A 357 -3.90 -14.56 6.86
C VAL A 357 -4.71 -15.38 5.85
N PRO A 358 -4.06 -16.16 4.97
CA PRO A 358 -4.75 -17.03 4.02
C PRO A 358 -5.67 -18.01 4.76
N ARG A 359 -6.70 -18.53 4.09
CA ARG A 359 -7.44 -19.68 4.62
C ARG A 359 -6.59 -20.93 4.41
N GLU A 360 -6.63 -21.83 5.39
CA GLU A 360 -6.20 -23.20 5.16
C GLU A 360 -7.12 -23.80 4.11
N LYS A 361 -6.53 -24.46 3.10
CA LYS A 361 -7.30 -25.20 2.10
C LYS A 361 -7.81 -26.45 2.82
N GLY A 362 -9.09 -26.42 3.18
CA GLY A 362 -9.82 -27.60 3.63
C GLY A 362 -10.27 -28.44 2.46
#